data_AF-A0A7W1V5S7-F1
#
_entry.id   AF-A0A7W1V5S7-F1
#
_cell.length_a   1.000
_cell.length_b   1.000
_cell.length_c   1.000
_cell.angle_alpha   90.00
_cell.angle_beta   90.00
_cell.angle_gamma   90.00
#
_symmetry.space_group_name_H-M   'P 1'
#
loop_
_entity.id
_entity.type
_entity.pdbx_description
1 polymer ?
#
loop_
_entity_poly.entity_id
_entity_poly.type
_entity_poly.pdbx_seq_one_letter_code
_entity_poly.pdbx_strand_id
1 'polypeptide(L)'
;RALLVEAEKLLPVDDPRVARDTFRQLAERWDAAGKAPREQMKALEDRFKHVEQEVRGAEDDRWQRSNPEGHARATDTVAKLEESLASLQADLDKAEAAGNTKKAAEARAGIEARRSWLDQARKSLTDFSP
;
A
#
# COMPACT_ATOMS: atom_id res chain seq x y z
N ARG A 1 32.12 2.42 -18.04
CA ARG A 1 32.28 3.16 -16.75
C ARG A 1 31.37 4.38 -16.66
N ALA A 2 31.26 5.22 -17.70
CA ALA A 2 30.35 6.38 -17.70
C ALA A 2 28.88 6.03 -17.40
N LEU A 3 28.35 4.96 -18.01
CA LEU A 3 26.98 4.48 -17.79
C LEU A 3 26.69 4.04 -16.35
N LEU A 4 27.69 3.52 -15.63
CA LEU A 4 27.53 3.13 -14.23
C LEU A 4 27.42 4.37 -13.34
N VAL A 5 28.24 5.40 -13.58
CA VAL A 5 28.16 6.67 -12.84
C VAL A 5 26.80 7.35 -13.07
N GLU A 6 26.23 7.19 -14.26
CA GLU A 6 24.89 7.68 -14.59
C GLU A 6 23.79 6.88 -13.89
N ALA A 7 23.94 5.56 -13.79
CA ALA A 7 23.02 4.71 -13.01
C ALA A 7 23.07 5.01 -11.51
N GLU A 8 24.27 5.22 -10.93
CA GLU A 8 24.44 5.52 -9.51
C GLU A 8 23.81 6.87 -9.10
N LYS A 9 23.60 7.79 -10.04
CA LYS A 9 22.87 9.05 -9.81
C LYS A 9 21.36 8.86 -9.62
N LEU A 10 20.82 7.68 -9.94
CA LEU A 10 19.42 7.34 -9.67
C LEU A 10 19.16 7.11 -8.18
N LEU A 11 20.23 7.03 -7.37
CA LEU A 11 20.16 6.86 -5.93
C LEU A 11 20.45 8.19 -5.21
N PRO A 12 19.68 8.55 -4.17
CA PRO A 12 18.46 7.88 -3.70
C PRO A 12 17.29 8.01 -4.68
N VAL A 13 16.40 7.02 -4.71
CA VAL A 13 15.28 6.96 -5.66
C VAL A 13 14.13 7.86 -5.21
N ASP A 14 13.97 9.00 -5.89
CA ASP A 14 12.91 9.98 -5.60
C ASP A 14 11.61 9.67 -6.37
N ASP A 15 11.72 9.46 -7.70
CA ASP A 15 10.63 8.94 -8.54
C ASP A 15 11.01 7.57 -9.12
N PRO A 16 10.45 6.46 -8.58
CA PRO A 16 10.79 5.11 -9.03
C PRO A 16 10.41 4.83 -10.49
N ARG A 17 9.40 5.50 -11.04
CA ARG A 17 8.98 5.30 -12.44
C ARG A 17 9.98 5.92 -13.41
N VAL A 18 10.44 7.13 -13.11
CA VAL A 18 11.48 7.84 -13.89
C VAL A 18 12.82 7.13 -13.74
N ALA A 19 13.15 6.68 -12.53
CA ALA A 19 14.37 5.92 -12.26
C ALA A 19 14.39 4.60 -13.04
N ARG A 20 13.27 3.87 -13.11
CA ARG A 20 13.15 2.61 -13.89
C ARG A 20 13.34 2.84 -15.38
N ASP A 21 12.74 3.88 -15.95
CA ASP A 21 12.87 4.15 -17.39
C ASP A 21 14.31 4.55 -17.76
N THR A 22 14.91 5.41 -16.94
CA THR A 22 16.30 5.82 -17.08
C THR A 22 17.24 4.62 -16.95
N PHE A 23 17.00 3.74 -15.97
CA PHE A 23 17.76 2.52 -15.79
C PHE A 23 17.68 1.59 -17.00
N ARG A 24 16.50 1.43 -17.63
CA ARG A 24 16.33 0.60 -18.84
C ARG A 24 17.18 1.10 -20.00
N GLN A 25 17.18 2.40 -20.26
CA GLN A 25 17.98 3.01 -21.33
C GLN A 25 19.49 2.84 -21.08
N LEU A 26 19.91 2.93 -19.81
CA LEU A 26 21.29 2.67 -19.40
C LEU A 26 21.66 1.19 -19.59
N ALA A 27 20.74 0.27 -19.29
CA ALA A 27 20.94 -1.17 -19.47
C ALA A 27 21.09 -1.55 -20.94
N GLU A 28 20.28 -0.98 -21.84
CA GLU A 28 20.39 -1.21 -23.29
C GLU A 28 21.72 -0.71 -23.86
N ARG A 29 22.17 0.48 -23.43
CA ARG A 29 23.49 1.02 -23.81
C ARG A 29 24.64 0.22 -23.21
N TRP A 30 24.43 -0.34 -22.02
CA TRP A 30 25.40 -1.21 -21.35
C TRP A 30 25.59 -2.53 -22.10
N ASP A 31 24.49 -3.15 -22.53
CA ASP A 31 24.48 -4.38 -23.33
C ASP A 31 25.10 -4.16 -24.72
N ALA A 32 24.70 -3.07 -25.41
CA ALA A 32 25.24 -2.70 -26.72
C ALA A 32 26.74 -2.34 -26.69
N ALA A 33 27.23 -1.81 -25.57
CA ALA A 33 28.66 -1.52 -25.36
C ALA A 33 29.49 -2.79 -25.03
N GLY A 34 28.86 -3.96 -24.94
CA GLY A 34 29.46 -5.22 -24.48
C GLY A 34 30.81 -5.51 -25.15
N LYS A 35 31.91 -5.36 -24.37
CA LYS A 35 33.29 -5.74 -24.76
C LYS A 35 34.35 -5.53 -23.64
N ALA A 36 33.99 -5.65 -22.37
CA ALA A 36 34.98 -5.58 -21.28
C ALA A 36 35.43 -6.99 -20.82
N PRO A 37 36.70 -7.16 -20.37
CA PRO A 37 37.17 -8.42 -19.82
C PRO A 37 36.37 -8.84 -18.57
N ARG A 38 35.99 -10.13 -18.51
CA ARG A 38 35.05 -10.74 -17.53
C ARG A 38 35.32 -10.37 -16.07
N GLU A 39 36.58 -10.26 -15.65
CA GLU A 39 36.94 -9.95 -14.25
C GLU A 39 36.50 -8.55 -13.80
N GLN A 40 36.66 -7.53 -14.65
CA GLN A 40 36.20 -6.16 -14.33
C GLN A 40 34.71 -5.98 -14.60
N MET A 41 34.16 -6.78 -15.53
CA MET A 41 32.74 -6.76 -15.87
C MET A 41 31.89 -7.18 -14.67
N LYS A 42 32.29 -8.24 -13.95
CA LYS A 42 31.56 -8.76 -12.78
C LYS A 42 31.31 -7.69 -11.71
N ALA A 43 32.34 -6.98 -11.28
CA ALA A 43 32.21 -5.95 -10.24
C ALA A 43 31.35 -4.75 -10.69
N LEU A 44 31.33 -4.45 -11.99
CA LEU A 44 30.50 -3.39 -12.55
C LEU A 44 29.05 -3.84 -12.73
N GLU A 45 28.82 -5.09 -13.15
CA GLU A 45 27.51 -5.72 -13.22
C GLU A 45 26.87 -5.81 -11.83
N ASP A 46 27.64 -6.17 -10.80
CA ASP A 46 27.13 -6.25 -9.42
C ASP A 46 26.62 -4.89 -8.93
N ARG A 47 27.36 -3.79 -9.21
CA ARG A 47 26.91 -2.43 -8.88
C ARG A 47 25.72 -1.98 -9.72
N PHE A 48 25.67 -2.37 -10.99
CA PHE A 48 24.56 -2.05 -11.87
C PHE A 48 23.26 -2.77 -11.42
N LYS A 49 23.38 -4.04 -11.03
CA LYS A 49 22.30 -4.81 -10.40
C LYS A 49 21.85 -4.22 -9.07
N HIS A 50 22.78 -3.68 -8.27
CA HIS A 50 22.41 -3.01 -7.03
C HIS A 50 21.49 -1.82 -7.30
N VAL A 51 21.83 -0.96 -8.26
CA VAL A 51 20.95 0.16 -8.66
C VAL A 51 19.60 -0.35 -9.17
N GLU A 52 19.56 -1.43 -9.96
CA GLU A 52 18.29 -2.04 -10.39
C GLU A 52 17.41 -2.44 -9.21
N GLN A 53 18.01 -3.08 -8.20
CA GLN A 53 17.31 -3.56 -7.02
C GLN A 53 16.74 -2.41 -6.19
N GLU A 54 17.50 -1.34 -5.99
CA GLU A 54 17.03 -0.14 -5.28
C GLU A 54 15.86 0.54 -6.03
N VAL A 55 15.93 0.62 -7.35
CA VAL A 55 14.85 1.20 -8.19
C VAL A 55 13.59 0.35 -8.16
N ARG A 56 13.72 -0.98 -8.28
CA ARG A 56 12.58 -1.91 -8.13
C ARG A 56 12.00 -1.85 -6.73
N GLY A 57 12.85 -1.84 -5.71
CA GLY A 57 12.45 -1.72 -4.30
C GLY A 57 11.64 -0.45 -4.04
N ALA A 58 12.07 0.70 -4.57
CA ALA A 58 11.32 1.95 -4.46
C ALA A 58 9.97 1.94 -5.23
N GLU A 59 9.89 1.23 -6.37
CA GLU A 59 8.65 1.06 -7.13
C GLU A 59 7.65 0.17 -6.38
N ASP A 60 8.13 -0.95 -5.83
CA ASP A 60 7.35 -1.86 -4.99
C ASP A 60 6.88 -1.15 -3.70
N ASP A 61 7.76 -0.42 -3.01
CA ASP A 61 7.44 0.35 -1.82
C ASP A 61 6.37 1.42 -2.09
N ARG A 62 6.42 2.07 -3.26
CA ARG A 62 5.41 3.05 -3.68
C ARG A 62 4.08 2.37 -4.02
N TRP A 63 4.11 1.26 -4.75
CA TRP A 63 2.91 0.52 -5.12
C TRP A 63 2.21 -0.06 -3.87
N GLN A 64 2.99 -0.58 -2.92
CA GLN A 64 2.52 -1.04 -1.62
C GLN A 64 1.86 0.09 -0.81
N ARG A 65 2.46 1.28 -0.75
CA ARG A 65 1.87 2.46 -0.09
C ARG A 65 0.60 3.00 -0.76
N SER A 66 0.42 2.72 -2.05
CA SER A 66 -0.63 3.35 -2.85
C SER A 66 -1.82 2.45 -3.15
N ASN A 67 -1.86 1.18 -2.69
CA ASN A 67 -2.83 0.15 -3.10
C ASN A 67 -4.30 0.61 -2.93
N PRO A 68 -4.87 1.26 -3.96
CA PRO A 68 -5.99 2.18 -3.77
C PRO A 68 -7.31 1.42 -3.76
N GLU A 69 -7.34 0.25 -4.40
CA GLU A 69 -8.46 -0.67 -4.35
C GLU A 69 -8.58 -1.35 -2.98
N GLY A 70 -7.46 -1.58 -2.28
CA GLY A 70 -7.46 -2.07 -0.90
C GLY A 70 -8.03 -1.00 0.05
N HIS A 71 -7.50 0.22 -0.06
CA HIS A 71 -7.99 1.36 0.69
C HIS A 71 -9.49 1.62 0.43
N ALA A 72 -9.92 1.69 -0.83
CA ALA A 72 -11.31 1.96 -1.19
C ALA A 72 -12.28 0.87 -0.68
N ARG A 73 -11.90 -0.41 -0.77
CA ARG A 73 -12.71 -1.52 -0.23
C ARG A 73 -12.80 -1.45 1.30
N ALA A 74 -11.71 -1.08 1.97
CA ALA A 74 -11.72 -0.89 3.41
C ALA A 74 -12.59 0.31 3.83
N THR A 75 -12.51 1.44 3.11
CA THR A 75 -13.38 2.61 3.34
C THR A 75 -14.86 2.27 3.18
N ASP A 76 -15.23 1.56 2.10
CA ASP A 76 -16.61 1.11 1.86
C ASP A 76 -17.12 0.18 2.98
N THR A 77 -16.25 -0.73 3.46
CA THR A 77 -16.59 -1.63 4.56
C THR A 77 -16.83 -0.87 5.87
N VAL A 78 -15.98 0.11 6.19
CA VAL A 78 -16.15 0.99 7.36
C VAL A 78 -17.47 1.76 7.24
N ALA A 79 -17.75 2.39 6.09
CA ALA A 79 -18.98 3.15 5.88
C ALA A 79 -20.25 2.30 6.09
N LYS A 80 -20.27 1.06 5.59
CA LYS A 80 -21.39 0.13 5.78
C LYS A 80 -21.58 -0.27 7.24
N LEU A 81 -20.49 -0.46 7.99
CA LEU A 81 -20.54 -0.77 9.42
C LEU A 81 -21.07 0.42 10.24
N GLU A 82 -20.66 1.63 9.90
CA GLU A 82 -21.16 2.87 10.52
C GLU A 82 -22.66 3.08 10.26
N GLU A 83 -23.11 2.87 9.03
CA GLU A 83 -24.54 2.93 8.70
C GLU A 83 -25.36 1.90 9.49
N SER A 84 -24.85 0.67 9.58
CA SER A 84 -25.53 -0.38 10.35
C SER A 84 -25.56 -0.08 11.85
N LEU A 85 -24.51 0.55 12.39
CA LEU A 85 -24.50 1.05 13.76
C LEU A 85 -25.54 2.14 14.01
N ALA A 86 -25.64 3.10 13.10
CA ALA A 86 -26.65 4.16 13.19
C ALA A 86 -28.08 3.59 13.19
N SER A 87 -28.34 2.59 12.34
CA SER A 87 -29.63 1.90 12.29
C SER A 87 -29.96 1.19 13.61
N LEU A 88 -29.01 0.42 14.16
CA LEU A 88 -29.21 -0.27 15.44
C LEU A 88 -29.36 0.70 16.62
N GLN A 89 -28.67 1.84 16.58
CA GLN A 89 -28.84 2.88 17.59
C GLN A 89 -30.26 3.45 17.54
N ALA A 90 -30.79 3.75 16.35
CA ALA A 90 -32.16 4.19 16.20
C ALA A 90 -33.19 3.13 16.67
N ASP A 91 -32.94 1.85 16.43
CA ASP A 91 -33.78 0.76 16.92
C ASP A 91 -33.71 0.61 18.44
N LEU A 92 -32.53 0.84 19.04
CA LEU A 92 -32.37 0.88 20.49
C LEU A 92 -33.20 2.01 21.11
N ASP A 93 -33.04 3.24 20.63
CA ASP A 93 -33.79 4.40 21.12
C ASP A 93 -35.32 4.18 21.01
N LYS A 94 -35.79 3.63 19.89
CA LYS A 94 -37.21 3.26 19.72
C LYS A 94 -37.66 2.18 20.69
N ALA A 95 -36.84 1.15 20.90
CA ALA A 95 -37.17 0.05 21.81
C ALA A 95 -37.22 0.54 23.27
N GLU A 96 -36.31 1.43 23.67
CA GLU A 96 -36.30 2.04 25.00
C GLU A 96 -37.50 2.95 25.22
N ALA A 97 -37.84 3.81 24.26
CA ALA A 97 -39.04 4.64 24.32
C ALA A 97 -40.33 3.81 24.40
N ALA A 98 -40.35 2.64 23.76
CA ALA A 98 -41.46 1.69 23.82
C ALA A 98 -41.44 0.78 25.07
N GLY A 99 -40.43 0.90 25.95
CA GLY A 99 -40.26 0.02 27.11
C GLY A 99 -39.98 -1.45 26.75
N ASN A 100 -39.59 -1.73 25.50
CA ASN A 100 -39.33 -3.07 25.01
C ASN A 100 -37.89 -3.50 25.33
N THR A 101 -37.69 -3.95 26.57
CA THR A 101 -36.39 -4.35 27.12
C THR A 101 -35.70 -5.45 26.31
N LYS A 102 -36.47 -6.38 25.73
CA LYS A 102 -35.92 -7.46 24.89
C LYS A 102 -35.28 -6.89 23.63
N LYS A 103 -36.02 -6.08 22.86
CA LYS A 103 -35.48 -5.45 21.63
C LYS A 103 -34.32 -4.51 21.92
N ALA A 104 -34.38 -3.77 23.03
CA ALA A 104 -33.29 -2.90 23.46
C ALA A 104 -32.01 -3.73 23.75
N ALA A 105 -32.14 -4.88 24.43
CA ALA A 105 -31.00 -5.76 24.69
C ALA A 105 -30.41 -6.35 23.39
N GLU A 106 -31.26 -6.75 22.43
CA GLU A 106 -30.84 -7.25 21.12
C GLU A 106 -30.09 -6.17 20.31
N ALA A 107 -30.61 -4.94 20.27
CA ALA A 107 -29.97 -3.83 19.58
C ALA A 107 -28.62 -3.45 20.22
N ARG A 108 -28.55 -3.39 21.56
CA ARG A 108 -27.29 -3.17 22.29
C ARG A 108 -26.25 -4.24 21.97
N ALA A 109 -26.63 -5.52 21.98
CA ALA A 109 -25.72 -6.60 21.61
C ALA A 109 -25.23 -6.48 20.16
N GLY A 110 -26.11 -6.09 19.23
CA GLY A 110 -25.76 -5.83 17.84
C GLY A 110 -24.78 -4.66 17.66
N ILE A 111 -24.97 -3.58 18.43
CA ILE A 111 -24.09 -2.40 18.44
C ILE A 111 -22.69 -2.79 18.92
N GLU A 112 -22.59 -3.49 20.05
CA GLU A 112 -21.31 -3.92 20.60
C GLU A 112 -20.56 -4.83 19.62
N ALA A 113 -21.27 -5.76 18.98
CA ALA A 113 -20.69 -6.57 17.91
C ALA A 113 -20.15 -5.68 16.77
N ARG A 114 -20.95 -4.77 16.21
CA ARG A 114 -20.50 -3.94 15.08
C ARG A 114 -19.39 -2.95 15.43
N ARG A 115 -19.33 -2.44 16.66
CA ARG A 115 -18.23 -1.60 17.14
C ARG A 115 -16.90 -2.34 17.11
N SER A 116 -16.90 -3.59 17.56
CA SER A 116 -15.70 -4.44 17.53
C SER A 116 -15.22 -4.68 16.09
N TRP A 117 -16.14 -4.90 15.15
CA TRP A 117 -15.81 -5.06 13.73
C TRP A 117 -15.34 -3.76 13.08
N LEU A 118 -15.93 -2.61 13.46
CA LEU A 118 -15.54 -1.29 12.96
C LEU A 118 -14.14 -0.89 13.41
N ASP A 119 -13.78 -1.17 14.66
CA ASP A 119 -12.41 -0.94 15.17
C ASP A 119 -11.37 -1.71 14.36
N GLN A 120 -11.65 -3.00 14.09
CA GLN A 120 -10.77 -3.83 13.27
C GLN A 120 -10.67 -3.31 11.82
N ALA A 121 -11.78 -2.91 11.21
CA ALA A 121 -11.79 -2.36 9.85
C ALA A 121 -11.04 -1.02 9.74
N ARG A 122 -11.15 -0.14 10.75
CA ARG A 122 -10.42 1.14 10.81
C ARG A 122 -8.91 0.94 11.00
N LYS A 123 -8.51 -0.07 11.78
CA LYS A 123 -7.09 -0.45 11.89
C LYS A 123 -6.54 -0.90 10.53
N SER A 124 -7.26 -1.74 9.80
CA SER A 124 -6.87 -2.12 8.43
C SER A 124 -6.79 -0.92 7.49
N LEU A 125 -7.69 0.06 7.59
CA LEU A 125 -7.63 1.29 6.77
C LEU A 125 -6.36 2.12 7.00
N THR A 126 -5.88 2.18 8.25
CA THR A 126 -4.64 2.88 8.62
C THR A 126 -3.43 2.17 8.01
N ASP A 127 -3.47 0.85 7.95
CA ASP A 127 -2.43 0.02 7.31
C ASP A 127 -2.35 0.24 5.79
N PHE A 128 -3.45 0.66 5.15
CA PHE A 128 -3.52 1.03 3.72
C PHE A 128 -3.43 2.56 3.48
N SER A 129 -3.00 3.35 4.47
CA SER A 129 -2.75 4.79 4.28
C SER A 129 -1.27 5.05 3.96
N PRO A 130 -0.97 6.04 3.09
CA PRO A 130 0.38 6.29 2.55
C PRO A 130 1.40 6.75 3.60
#